data_AF-A0A3D4HJK5-F1
#
_entry.id   AF-A0A3D4HJK5-F1
#
_cell.length_a   1.000
_cell.length_b   1.000
_cell.length_c   1.000
_cell.angle_alpha   90.00
_cell.angle_beta   90.00
_cell.angle_gamma   90.00
#
_symmetry.space_group_name_H-M   'P 1'
#
loop_
_entity.id
_entity.type
_entity.pdbx_description
1 polymer ?
#
loop_
_entity_poly.entity_id
_entity_poly.type
_entity_poly.pdbx_seq_one_letter_code
_entity_poly.pdbx_strand_id
1 'polypeptide(L)'
;MSKNEYMMNEGYKLCLKKIIQTHPERASEAMLAFRKEKDNLQEANRWLQSEIQSLKSQEETSLSATLLKNKHQNVYIWGAGAKGEEAYHYLRSLNVFPKAFIDSNLDKENQTKCGIKIIHSDKFLKRQKTLKKQPLVVVASMYAREILEGIEKSSNTHQNYTIYN
;
A
#
# COMPACT_ATOMS: atom_id res chain seq x y z
N MET A 1 -18.21 -12.87 -2.08
CA MET A 1 -17.98 -13.74 -3.25
C MET A 1 -17.55 -12.86 -4.40
N SER A 2 -16.37 -13.10 -4.96
CA SER A 2 -15.86 -12.27 -6.06
C SER A 2 -16.65 -12.55 -7.35
N LYS A 3 -16.70 -11.57 -8.28
CA LYS A 3 -17.35 -11.74 -9.60
C LYS A 3 -16.80 -12.95 -10.37
N ASN A 4 -15.52 -13.27 -10.17
CA ASN A 4 -14.85 -14.41 -10.78
C ASN A 4 -15.26 -15.75 -10.13
N GLU A 5 -15.41 -15.81 -8.80
CA GLU A 5 -15.96 -17.01 -8.12
C GLU A 5 -17.40 -17.32 -8.57
N TYR A 6 -18.20 -16.29 -8.83
CA TYR A 6 -19.57 -16.45 -9.31
C TYR A 6 -19.61 -17.03 -10.74
N MET A 7 -18.83 -16.46 -11.65
CA MET A 7 -18.75 -16.90 -13.05
C MET A 7 -18.20 -18.33 -13.18
N MET A 8 -17.16 -18.66 -12.41
CA MET A 8 -16.63 -20.02 -12.35
C MET A 8 -17.67 -21.00 -11.80
N ASN A 9 -18.43 -20.64 -10.76
CA ASN A 9 -19.46 -21.54 -10.23
C ASN A 9 -20.59 -21.83 -11.23
N GLU A 10 -21.09 -20.82 -11.95
CA GLU A 10 -22.24 -21.01 -12.83
C GLU A 10 -21.90 -21.80 -14.11
N GLY A 11 -20.75 -21.50 -14.73
CA GLY A 11 -20.28 -22.28 -15.90
C GLY A 11 -20.05 -23.76 -15.56
N TYR A 12 -19.46 -24.04 -14.39
CA TYR A 12 -19.22 -25.41 -13.94
C TYR A 12 -20.50 -26.15 -13.56
N LYS A 13 -21.45 -25.49 -12.88
CA LYS A 13 -22.76 -26.08 -12.58
C LYS A 13 -23.52 -26.47 -13.85
N LEU A 14 -23.44 -25.66 -14.90
CA LEU A 14 -24.05 -25.97 -16.20
C LEU A 14 -23.41 -27.20 -16.85
N CYS A 15 -22.07 -27.31 -16.84
CA CYS A 15 -21.36 -28.50 -17.33
C CYS A 15 -21.72 -29.77 -16.53
N LEU A 16 -21.71 -29.70 -15.20
CA LEU A 16 -22.06 -30.82 -14.33
C LEU A 16 -23.51 -31.27 -14.53
N LYS A 17 -24.44 -30.32 -14.61
CA LYS A 17 -25.85 -30.61 -14.88
C LYS A 17 -26.01 -31.33 -16.23
N LYS A 18 -25.29 -30.88 -17.27
CA LYS A 18 -25.32 -31.52 -18.60
C LYS A 18 -24.76 -32.95 -18.55
N ILE A 19 -23.64 -33.17 -17.88
CA ILE A 19 -23.05 -34.52 -17.72
C ILE A 19 -24.00 -35.46 -16.99
N ILE A 20 -24.62 -35.00 -15.89
CA ILE A 20 -25.59 -35.80 -15.13
C ILE A 20 -26.81 -36.16 -16.00
N GLN A 21 -27.25 -35.24 -16.86
CA GLN A 21 -28.39 -35.46 -17.75
C GLN A 21 -28.08 -36.40 -18.92
N THR A 22 -26.87 -36.34 -19.49
CA THR A 22 -26.53 -37.12 -20.70
C THR A 22 -25.76 -38.41 -20.41
N HIS A 23 -25.03 -38.49 -19.29
CA HIS A 23 -24.15 -39.60 -18.90
C HIS A 23 -24.18 -39.83 -17.37
N PRO A 24 -25.32 -40.28 -16.81
CA PRO A 24 -25.48 -40.43 -15.36
C PRO A 24 -24.47 -41.42 -14.73
N GLU A 25 -24.03 -42.44 -15.47
CA GLU A 25 -23.02 -43.40 -15.04
C GLU A 25 -21.65 -42.77 -14.75
N ARG A 26 -21.38 -41.60 -15.36
CA ARG A 26 -20.11 -40.85 -15.18
C ARG A 26 -20.22 -39.72 -14.17
N ALA A 27 -21.40 -39.50 -13.57
CA ALA A 27 -21.64 -38.38 -12.66
C ALA A 27 -20.72 -38.40 -11.43
N SER A 28 -20.46 -39.60 -10.87
CA SER A 28 -19.59 -39.77 -9.69
C SER A 28 -18.14 -39.38 -9.99
N GLU A 29 -17.60 -39.83 -11.14
CA GLU A 29 -16.25 -39.48 -11.59
C GLU A 29 -16.10 -37.98 -11.85
N ALA A 30 -17.09 -37.37 -12.53
CA ALA A 30 -17.09 -35.94 -12.81
C ALA A 30 -17.14 -35.08 -11.52
N MET A 31 -17.95 -35.49 -10.54
CA MET A 31 -18.02 -34.84 -9.23
C MET A 31 -16.70 -34.96 -8.44
N LEU A 32 -16.05 -36.12 -8.49
CA LEU A 32 -14.76 -36.34 -7.83
C LEU A 32 -13.65 -35.49 -8.45
N ALA A 33 -13.57 -35.47 -9.79
CA ALA A 33 -12.62 -34.63 -10.52
C ALA A 33 -12.84 -33.14 -10.21
N PHE A 34 -14.10 -32.70 -10.16
CA PHE A 34 -14.45 -31.34 -9.78
C PHE A 34 -14.03 -30.99 -8.35
N ARG A 35 -14.28 -31.88 -7.39
CA ARG A 35 -13.86 -31.68 -6.01
C ARG A 35 -12.34 -31.51 -5.91
N LYS A 36 -11.59 -32.39 -6.57
CA LYS A 36 -10.13 -32.33 -6.60
C LYS A 36 -9.62 -31.01 -7.18
N GLU A 37 -10.20 -30.55 -8.30
CA GLU A 37 -9.80 -29.27 -8.90
C GLU A 37 -10.12 -28.08 -7.99
N LYS A 38 -11.28 -28.10 -7.34
CA LYS A 38 -11.64 -27.08 -6.35
C LYS A 38 -10.66 -27.06 -5.18
N ASP A 39 -10.27 -28.22 -4.67
CA ASP A 39 -9.31 -28.34 -3.57
C ASP A 39 -7.93 -27.81 -3.99
N ASN A 40 -7.47 -28.13 -5.21
CA ASN A 40 -6.23 -27.59 -5.79
C ASN A 40 -6.26 -26.05 -5.87
N LEU A 41 -7.36 -25.47 -6.37
CA LEU A 41 -7.52 -24.02 -6.46
C LEU A 41 -7.54 -23.34 -5.09
N GLN A 42 -8.17 -23.99 -4.10
CA GLN A 42 -8.17 -23.49 -2.72
C GLN A 42 -6.77 -23.55 -2.10
N GLU A 43 -5.99 -24.58 -2.37
CA GLU A 43 -4.59 -24.68 -1.95
C GLU A 43 -3.70 -23.62 -2.62
N ALA A 44 -3.82 -23.45 -3.94
CA ALA A 44 -3.11 -22.40 -4.67
C ALA A 44 -3.43 -21.00 -4.12
N ASN A 45 -4.71 -20.71 -3.81
CA ASN A 45 -5.09 -19.44 -3.21
C ASN A 45 -4.49 -19.27 -1.80
N ARG A 46 -4.49 -20.32 -0.96
CA ARG A 46 -3.82 -20.27 0.35
C ARG A 46 -2.33 -19.97 0.22
N TRP A 47 -1.64 -20.63 -0.71
CA TRP A 47 -0.24 -20.37 -1.00
C TRP A 47 -0.01 -18.92 -1.42
N LEU A 48 -0.79 -18.40 -2.38
CA LEU A 48 -0.70 -17.00 -2.83
C LEU A 48 -0.90 -16.01 -1.67
N GLN A 49 -1.89 -16.23 -0.81
CA GLN A 49 -2.11 -15.37 0.35
C GLN A 49 -0.92 -15.39 1.33
N SER A 50 -0.31 -16.56 1.54
CA SER A 50 0.88 -16.67 2.39
C SER A 50 2.08 -15.93 1.81
N GLU A 51 2.28 -15.98 0.49
CA GLU A 51 3.36 -15.27 -0.20
C GLU A 51 3.16 -13.75 -0.13
N ILE A 52 1.94 -13.27 -0.40
CA ILE A 52 1.57 -11.86 -0.26
C ILE A 52 1.85 -11.36 1.17
N GLN A 53 1.51 -12.16 2.19
CA GLN A 53 1.76 -11.81 3.58
C GLN A 53 3.27 -11.76 3.91
N SER A 54 4.04 -12.69 3.38
CA SER A 54 5.50 -12.72 3.52
C SER A 54 6.12 -11.44 2.92
N LEU A 55 5.75 -11.08 1.69
CA LEU A 55 6.25 -9.88 1.02
C LEU A 55 5.92 -8.60 1.79
N LYS A 56 4.68 -8.46 2.29
CA LYS A 56 4.29 -7.33 3.14
C LYS A 56 5.16 -7.22 4.39
N SER A 57 5.43 -8.34 5.06
CA SER A 57 6.27 -8.33 6.27
C SER A 57 7.72 -7.92 5.98
N GLN A 58 8.26 -8.28 4.81
CA GLN A 58 9.59 -7.86 4.37
C GLN A 58 9.63 -6.35 4.07
N GLU A 59 8.61 -5.82 3.40
CA GLU A 59 8.48 -4.38 3.12
C GLU A 59 8.38 -3.56 4.41
N GLU A 60 7.54 -3.98 5.36
CA GLU A 60 7.40 -3.33 6.68
C GLU A 60 8.71 -3.33 7.46
N THR A 61 9.47 -4.44 7.40
CA THR A 61 10.79 -4.53 8.03
C THR A 61 11.79 -3.55 7.40
N SER A 62 11.80 -3.44 6.08
CA SER A 62 12.67 -2.52 5.33
C SER A 62 12.34 -1.05 5.61
N LEU A 63 11.05 -0.71 5.64
CA LEU A 63 10.58 0.63 5.98
C LEU A 63 10.95 0.99 7.42
N SER A 64 10.66 0.10 8.37
CA SER A 64 11.02 0.27 9.79
C SER A 64 12.51 0.51 9.97
N ALA A 65 13.35 -0.31 9.32
CA ALA A 65 14.80 -0.18 9.39
C ALA A 65 15.28 1.18 8.85
N THR A 66 14.71 1.63 7.72
CA THR A 66 15.01 2.94 7.14
C THR A 66 14.61 4.07 8.08
N LEU A 67 13.42 4.00 8.68
CA LEU A 67 12.92 5.01 9.62
C LEU A 67 13.77 5.06 10.89
N LEU A 68 14.13 3.91 11.46
CA LEU A 68 14.96 3.81 12.66
C LEU A 68 16.38 4.33 12.42
N LYS A 69 16.98 4.01 11.25
CA LYS A 69 18.29 4.54 10.84
C LYS A 69 18.28 6.06 10.72
N ASN A 70 17.13 6.64 10.37
CA ASN A 70 16.96 8.07 10.15
C ASN A 70 16.19 8.79 11.27
N LYS A 71 15.98 8.16 12.44
CA LYS A 71 15.13 8.72 13.53
C LYS A 71 15.59 10.08 14.06
N HIS A 72 16.87 10.42 13.90
CA HIS A 72 17.45 11.70 14.31
C HIS A 72 17.36 12.79 13.22
N GLN A 73 16.79 12.46 12.06
CA GLN A 73 16.63 13.40 10.98
C GLN A 73 15.30 14.14 11.08
N ASN A 74 15.19 15.25 10.36
CA ASN A 74 13.91 15.94 10.24
C ASN A 74 13.00 15.10 9.35
N VAL A 75 11.98 14.48 9.93
CA VAL A 75 10.99 13.67 9.21
C VAL A 75 9.76 14.52 8.92
N TYR A 76 9.27 14.44 7.68
CA TYR A 76 8.03 15.08 7.22
C TYR A 76 7.15 14.03 6.55
N ILE A 77 5.83 14.21 6.60
CA ILE A 77 4.87 13.34 5.93
C ILE A 77 4.27 14.09 4.76
N TRP A 78 4.35 13.55 3.55
CA TRP A 78 3.68 14.11 2.38
C TRP A 78 2.31 13.46 2.19
N GLY A 79 1.26 14.27 2.32
CA GLY A 79 -0.15 13.89 2.34
C GLY A 79 -0.77 14.11 3.72
N ALA A 80 -1.71 15.06 3.85
CA ALA A 80 -2.46 15.29 5.08
C ALA A 80 -3.85 14.62 5.06
N GLY A 81 -4.01 13.53 4.31
CA GLY A 81 -5.23 12.72 4.24
C GLY A 81 -5.29 11.62 5.31
N ALA A 82 -6.18 10.64 5.13
CA ALA A 82 -6.29 9.48 6.02
C ALA A 82 -4.99 8.66 6.07
N LYS A 83 -4.38 8.40 4.91
CA LYS A 83 -3.08 7.71 4.81
C LYS A 83 -1.94 8.44 5.51
N GLY A 84 -1.94 9.76 5.48
CA GLY A 84 -0.98 10.57 6.24
C GLY A 84 -1.13 10.41 7.75
N GLU A 85 -2.36 10.33 8.23
CA GLU A 85 -2.65 10.07 9.65
C GLU A 85 -2.21 8.67 10.08
N GLU A 86 -2.48 7.65 9.27
CA GLU A 86 -1.94 6.29 9.48
C GLU A 86 -0.41 6.32 9.58
N ALA A 87 0.26 6.97 8.62
CA ALA A 87 1.72 7.12 8.62
C ALA A 87 2.23 7.85 9.87
N TYR A 88 1.52 8.88 10.33
CA TYR A 88 1.87 9.59 11.57
C TYR A 88 1.84 8.65 12.77
N HIS A 89 0.76 7.88 12.95
CA HIS A 89 0.65 6.96 14.08
C HIS A 89 1.70 5.85 14.01
N TYR A 90 1.96 5.31 12.83
CA TYR A 90 3.02 4.34 12.62
C TYR A 90 4.40 4.91 12.99
N LEU A 91 4.75 6.10 12.50
CA LEU A 91 6.02 6.77 12.85
C LEU A 91 6.14 7.01 14.35
N ARG A 92 5.07 7.46 15.01
CA ARG A 92 5.03 7.64 16.47
C ARG A 92 5.27 6.34 17.23
N SER A 93 4.74 5.22 16.75
CA SER A 93 4.96 3.90 17.36
C SER A 93 6.44 3.48 17.31
N LEU A 94 7.19 3.97 16.32
CA LEU A 94 8.62 3.75 16.16
C LEU A 94 9.50 4.81 16.87
N ASN A 95 8.91 5.66 17.72
CA ASN A 95 9.57 6.82 18.32
C ASN A 95 10.19 7.79 17.29
N VAL A 96 9.61 7.86 16.09
CA VAL A 96 9.91 8.88 15.10
C VAL A 96 8.87 9.98 15.21
N PHE A 97 9.32 11.23 15.30
CA PHE A 97 8.45 12.38 15.54
C PHE A 97 8.42 13.30 14.31
N PRO A 98 7.39 13.19 13.46
CA PRO A 98 7.27 14.03 12.27
C PRO A 98 7.13 15.51 12.65
N LYS A 99 7.79 16.40 11.90
CA LYS A 99 7.77 17.84 12.16
C LYS A 99 6.51 18.53 11.63
N ALA A 100 6.03 18.07 10.48
CA ALA A 100 4.86 18.63 9.81
C ALA A 100 4.33 17.67 8.75
N PHE A 101 3.09 17.88 8.37
CA PHE A 101 2.54 17.39 7.11
C PHE A 101 2.89 18.35 5.97
N ILE A 102 2.98 17.80 4.75
CA ILE A 102 3.12 18.51 3.50
C ILE A 102 1.88 18.20 2.67
N ASP A 103 1.19 19.22 2.16
CA ASP A 103 0.01 19.05 1.30
C ASP A 103 0.03 20.13 0.20
N SER A 104 -0.50 19.81 -0.97
CA SER A 104 -0.61 20.77 -2.09
C SER A 104 -1.91 21.57 -2.03
N ASN A 105 -2.86 21.20 -1.17
CA ASN A 105 -4.08 21.96 -0.98
C ASN A 105 -3.82 23.19 -0.08
N LEU A 106 -3.94 24.38 -0.67
CA LEU A 106 -3.79 25.67 0.02
C LEU A 106 -4.76 25.86 1.18
N ASP A 107 -5.98 25.33 1.10
CA ASP A 107 -6.98 25.49 2.16
C ASP A 107 -6.54 24.81 3.47
N LYS A 108 -5.72 23.77 3.36
CA LYS A 108 -5.17 23.05 4.52
C LYS A 108 -3.94 23.74 5.11
N GLU A 109 -3.37 24.73 4.45
CA GLU A 109 -2.15 25.38 4.92
C GLU A 109 -2.37 26.02 6.30
N ASN A 110 -1.37 25.89 7.19
CA ASN A 110 -1.40 26.39 8.57
C ASN A 110 -2.43 25.72 9.49
N GLN A 111 -3.29 24.84 8.98
CA GLN A 111 -4.11 23.97 9.81
C GLN A 111 -3.22 22.97 10.55
N THR A 112 -3.82 22.28 11.53
CA THR A 112 -3.16 21.23 12.29
C THR A 112 -3.87 19.90 12.10
N LYS A 113 -3.09 18.83 12.04
CA LYS A 113 -3.56 17.44 12.01
C LYS A 113 -2.65 16.64 12.93
N CYS A 114 -3.22 15.78 13.77
CA CYS A 114 -2.46 15.02 14.78
C CYS A 114 -1.53 15.90 15.66
N GLY A 115 -1.93 17.15 15.92
CA GLY A 115 -1.15 18.10 16.72
C GLY A 115 0.07 18.72 16.02
N ILE A 116 0.32 18.45 14.74
CA ILE A 116 1.40 19.07 13.95
C ILE A 116 0.83 19.88 12.78
N LYS A 117 1.60 20.86 12.30
CA LYS A 117 1.15 21.79 11.24
C LYS A 117 1.17 21.14 9.86
N ILE A 118 0.32 21.64 8.97
CA ILE A 118 0.35 21.36 7.54
C ILE A 118 1.05 22.52 6.81
N ILE A 119 2.06 22.19 6.02
CA ILE A 119 2.86 23.13 5.22
C ILE A 119 2.51 22.91 3.75
N HIS A 120 2.37 23.99 2.99
CA HIS A 120 2.17 23.88 1.56
C HIS A 120 3.42 23.29 0.85
N SER A 121 3.21 22.38 -0.12
CA SER A 121 4.28 21.70 -0.85
C SER A 121 5.32 22.65 -1.43
N ASP A 122 4.90 23.73 -2.08
CA ASP A 122 5.84 24.67 -2.71
C ASP A 122 6.73 25.39 -1.68
N LYS A 123 6.18 25.71 -0.50
CA LYS A 123 6.96 26.34 0.57
C LYS A 123 7.97 25.36 1.14
N PHE A 124 7.58 24.09 1.29
CA PHE A 124 8.49 23.03 1.70
C PHE A 124 9.63 22.85 0.71
N LEU A 125 9.34 22.69 -0.59
CA LEU A 125 10.33 22.47 -1.63
C LEU A 125 11.31 23.65 -1.76
N LYS A 126 10.81 24.89 -1.68
CA LYS A 126 11.67 26.09 -1.67
C LYS A 126 12.62 26.10 -0.47
N ARG A 127 12.13 25.76 0.72
CA ARG A 127 12.95 25.69 1.95
C ARG A 127 13.96 24.55 1.89
N GLN A 128 13.60 23.41 1.30
CA GLN A 128 14.46 22.24 1.23
C GLN A 128 15.78 22.52 0.49
N LYS A 129 15.73 23.35 -0.56
CA LYS A 129 16.92 23.74 -1.34
C LYS A 129 18.00 24.44 -0.52
N THR A 130 17.65 25.03 0.62
CA THR A 130 18.60 25.79 1.47
C THR A 130 19.06 25.00 2.70
N LEU A 131 18.55 23.79 2.92
CA LEU A 131 18.91 22.98 4.08
C LEU A 131 20.28 22.32 3.89
N LYS A 132 21.15 22.44 4.89
CA LYS A 132 22.46 21.74 4.95
C LYS A 132 22.31 20.21 4.99
N LYS A 133 21.22 19.71 5.58
CA LYS A 133 20.91 18.29 5.68
C LYS A 133 19.52 18.04 5.12
N GLN A 134 19.42 17.12 4.17
CA GLN A 134 18.15 16.77 3.55
C GLN A 134 17.22 16.10 4.58
N PRO A 135 15.96 16.55 4.69
CA PRO A 135 14.97 15.88 5.51
C PRO A 135 14.61 14.52 4.93
N LEU A 136 14.07 13.63 5.75
CA LEU A 136 13.39 12.42 5.29
C LEU A 136 11.92 12.75 5.01
N VAL A 137 11.45 12.45 3.80
CA VAL A 137 10.04 12.62 3.42
C VAL A 137 9.37 11.25 3.34
N VAL A 138 8.33 11.04 4.14
CA VAL A 138 7.47 9.85 4.07
C VAL A 138 6.26 10.18 3.21
N VAL A 139 6.18 9.62 2.00
CA VAL A 139 5.09 9.86 1.07
C VAL A 139 3.94 8.93 1.40
N ALA A 140 2.83 9.48 1.92
CA ALA A 140 1.64 8.75 2.36
C ALA A 140 0.41 9.25 1.59
N SER A 141 0.41 9.01 0.27
CA SER A 141 -0.58 9.54 -0.67
C SER A 141 -0.83 8.55 -1.80
N MET A 142 -2.08 8.49 -2.27
CA MET A 142 -2.43 7.77 -3.50
C MET A 142 -1.76 8.34 -4.75
N TYR A 143 -1.32 9.60 -4.70
CA TYR A 143 -0.57 10.29 -5.76
C TYR A 143 0.95 10.19 -5.54
N ALA A 144 1.42 9.12 -4.91
CA ALA A 144 2.84 8.98 -4.54
C ALA A 144 3.75 9.16 -5.76
N ARG A 145 3.37 8.59 -6.91
CA ARG A 145 4.16 8.69 -8.13
C ARG A 145 4.34 10.15 -8.58
N GLU A 146 3.26 10.91 -8.73
CA GLU A 146 3.33 12.31 -9.17
C GLU A 146 4.10 13.18 -8.18
N ILE A 147 3.91 12.89 -6.89
CA ILE A 147 4.65 13.56 -5.81
C ILE A 147 6.15 13.30 -5.95
N LEU A 148 6.56 12.04 -6.15
CA LEU A 148 7.96 11.67 -6.32
C LEU A 148 8.57 12.33 -7.56
N GLU A 149 7.88 12.33 -8.69
CA GLU A 149 8.33 13.02 -9.90
C GLU A 149 8.53 14.53 -9.65
N GLY A 150 7.62 15.17 -8.89
CA GLY A 150 7.74 16.58 -8.53
C GLY A 150 8.89 16.85 -7.55
N ILE A 151 9.06 15.97 -6.57
CA ILE A 151 10.14 15.99 -5.59
C ILE A 151 11.49 15.87 -6.34
N GLU A 152 11.64 14.92 -7.26
CA GLU A 152 12.85 14.69 -8.05
C GLU A 152 13.19 15.88 -8.97
N LYS A 153 12.20 16.40 -9.71
CA LYS A 153 12.38 17.59 -10.57
C LYS A 153 12.81 18.84 -9.79
N SER A 154 12.41 18.92 -8.52
CA SER A 154 12.71 20.08 -7.68
C SER A 154 14.09 20.01 -7.01
N SER A 155 14.71 18.83 -6.94
CA SER A 155 15.98 18.62 -6.26
C SER A 155 17.15 18.41 -7.21
N ASN A 156 18.26 19.08 -6.93
CA ASN A 156 19.53 18.87 -7.65
C ASN A 156 20.39 17.73 -7.05
N THR A 157 19.90 16.97 -6.06
CA THR A 157 20.70 15.97 -5.32
C THR A 157 19.86 14.78 -4.88
N HIS A 158 20.51 13.62 -4.69
CA HIS A 158 19.93 12.35 -4.23
C HIS A 158 18.99 12.58 -3.03
N GLN A 159 17.73 12.23 -3.21
CA GLN A 159 16.70 12.52 -2.22
C GLN A 159 16.55 11.41 -1.20
N ASN A 160 16.13 11.84 -0.02
CA ASN A 160 15.90 10.99 1.12
C ASN A 160 14.39 10.92 1.34
N TYR A 161 13.73 10.03 0.63
CA TYR A 161 12.29 9.76 0.77
C TYR A 161 12.04 8.28 0.96
N THR A 162 10.87 7.96 1.51
CA THR A 162 10.33 6.60 1.58
C THR A 162 8.82 6.65 1.37
N ILE A 163 8.22 5.54 0.94
CA ILE A 163 6.79 5.46 0.63
C ILE A 163 6.11 4.69 1.76
N TYR A 164 4.95 5.19 2.19
CA TYR A 164 4.04 4.51 3.10
C TYR A 164 2.76 4.18 2.33
N ASN A 165 2.56 2.89 2.04
CA ASN A 165 1.42 2.35 1.27
C ASN A 165 0.28 1.88 2.20
#